data_AF-A0A2S8F3C9-F1
#
_entry.id   AF-A0A2S8F3C9-F1
#
_cell.length_a   1.000
_cell.length_b   1.000
_cell.length_c   1.000
_cell.angle_alpha   90.00
_cell.angle_beta   90.00
_cell.angle_gamma   90.00
#
_symmetry.space_group_name_H-M   'P 1'
#
loop_
_entity.id
_entity.type
_entity.pdbx_description
1 polymer ?
#
loop_
_entity_poly.entity_id
_entity_poly.type
_entity_poly.pdbx_seq_one_letter_code
_entity_poly.pdbx_strand_id
1 'polypeptide(L)'
;MCLKPLFPLVLLLISATYGNCQQPGADAAADPPNVLFRDAEALLGEQQRIGNRLIALLDDPQQPIEVRLAAADLLGRMQYLPAVETLIRHIELQIPKYEGIRDNPTITRPLMGALGKFGDAAVPQIVDTYVKSRNTDVRYLLVRSLKESKSAPTAIRYASGLAAAKTETELDKQWARYLVEMLGGPPRKER
;
A
#
# COMPACT_ATOMS: atom_id res chain seq x y z
N MET A 1 -50.57 45.50 34.12
CA MET A 1 -51.24 45.16 35.40
C MET A 1 -52.46 44.31 35.10
N CYS A 2 -52.67 43.26 35.91
CA CYS A 2 -53.61 42.15 35.78
C CYS A 2 -54.89 42.36 34.96
N LEU A 3 -55.25 41.36 34.15
CA LEU A 3 -56.65 40.92 34.01
C LEU A 3 -56.71 39.41 33.70
N LYS A 4 -57.21 38.63 34.66
CA LYS A 4 -57.90 37.34 34.48
C LYS A 4 -59.32 37.65 33.96
N PRO A 5 -60.05 36.75 33.24
CA PRO A 5 -60.52 35.47 33.82
C PRO A 5 -60.75 34.29 32.85
N LEU A 6 -60.63 33.05 33.37
CA LEU A 6 -61.64 31.95 33.46
C LEU A 6 -62.36 31.46 32.18
N PHE A 7 -62.06 30.18 31.83
CA PHE A 7 -62.95 29.03 31.46
C PHE A 7 -64.00 29.16 30.32
N PRO A 8 -64.59 28.06 29.81
CA PRO A 8 -64.21 26.63 29.81
C PRO A 8 -64.34 25.93 28.42
N LEU A 9 -63.75 24.73 28.36
CA LEU A 9 -64.28 23.47 27.81
C LEU A 9 -65.46 23.53 26.82
N VAL A 10 -65.23 23.10 25.57
CA VAL A 10 -66.25 22.49 24.71
C VAL A 10 -65.69 21.20 24.14
N LEU A 11 -66.35 20.10 24.49
CA LEU A 11 -66.18 18.76 23.94
C LEU A 11 -67.31 18.56 22.92
N LEU A 12 -67.00 18.36 21.64
CA LEU A 12 -67.90 17.83 20.59
C LEU A 12 -67.00 17.27 19.48
N LEU A 13 -66.89 15.95 19.37
CA LEU A 13 -67.72 15.05 18.55
C LEU A 13 -67.36 15.06 17.06
N ILE A 14 -66.89 13.89 16.62
CA ILE A 14 -67.05 13.25 15.31
C ILE A 14 -66.41 13.98 14.12
N SER A 15 -65.43 13.32 13.52
CA SER A 15 -65.17 13.48 12.09
C SER A 15 -64.91 12.12 11.47
N ALA A 16 -65.90 11.67 10.71
CA ALA A 16 -65.70 10.79 9.60
C ALA A 16 -64.68 11.42 8.64
N THR A 17 -63.78 10.61 8.08
CA THR A 17 -63.77 10.25 6.65
C THR A 17 -62.40 9.69 6.31
N TYR A 18 -62.43 8.62 5.53
CA TYR A 18 -61.29 7.99 4.89
C TYR A 18 -60.46 9.03 4.14
N GLY A 19 -59.41 9.52 4.79
CA GLY A 19 -58.30 10.22 4.17
C GLY A 19 -57.17 9.22 3.98
N ASN A 20 -57.08 8.68 2.78
CA ASN A 20 -55.99 7.83 2.31
C ASN A 20 -54.68 8.65 2.32
N CYS A 21 -54.03 8.77 3.48
CA CYS A 21 -52.67 9.27 3.59
C CYS A 21 -51.73 8.12 3.26
N GLN A 22 -51.48 8.00 1.96
CA GLN A 22 -50.32 7.36 1.36
C GLN A 22 -49.09 7.62 2.26
N GLN A 23 -48.59 6.56 2.90
CA GLN A 23 -47.36 6.63 3.68
C GLN A 23 -46.23 7.12 2.75
N PRO A 24 -45.60 8.27 3.01
CA PRO A 24 -44.34 8.57 2.35
C PRO A 24 -43.33 7.55 2.86
N GLY A 25 -42.61 6.93 1.92
CA GLY A 25 -41.47 6.02 2.10
C GLY A 25 -41.36 5.40 3.48
N ALA A 26 -41.56 4.11 3.65
CA ALA A 26 -40.44 3.20 3.44
C ALA A 26 -39.11 3.97 3.51
N ASP A 27 -38.76 4.39 4.73
CA ASP A 27 -37.40 4.43 5.17
C ASP A 27 -36.87 3.02 4.86
N ALA A 28 -36.41 2.86 3.62
CA ALA A 28 -35.40 1.91 3.28
C ALA A 28 -34.22 2.38 4.13
N ALA A 29 -34.25 1.97 5.40
CA ALA A 29 -33.11 1.94 6.27
C ALA A 29 -32.07 1.22 5.44
N ALA A 30 -31.20 2.01 4.80
CA ALA A 30 -30.17 1.51 3.93
C ALA A 30 -29.42 0.51 4.81
N ASP A 31 -29.53 -0.77 4.46
CA ASP A 31 -29.07 -1.87 5.28
C ASP A 31 -27.62 -1.55 5.70
N PRO A 32 -27.36 -1.21 6.98
CA PRO A 32 -26.12 -0.53 7.36
C PRO A 32 -24.84 -1.27 6.94
N PRO A 33 -24.80 -2.63 6.96
CA PRO A 33 -23.69 -3.38 6.40
C PRO A 33 -23.45 -3.08 4.91
N ASN A 34 -24.50 -3.00 4.09
CA ASN A 34 -24.38 -2.78 2.65
C ASN A 34 -23.86 -1.38 2.29
N VAL A 35 -24.17 -0.37 3.10
CA VAL A 35 -23.62 0.99 2.92
C VAL A 35 -22.13 1.02 3.25
N LEU A 36 -21.72 0.40 4.36
CA LEU A 36 -20.32 0.33 4.76
C LEU A 36 -19.45 -0.41 3.72
N PHE A 37 -19.95 -1.53 3.17
CA PHE A 37 -19.23 -2.25 2.12
C PHE A 37 -19.10 -1.43 0.84
N ARG A 38 -20.17 -0.74 0.42
CA ARG A 38 -20.13 0.15 -0.75
C ARG A 38 -19.16 1.31 -0.58
N ASP A 39 -19.14 1.93 0.61
CA ASP A 39 -18.21 3.02 0.92
C ASP A 39 -16.77 2.53 0.94
N ALA A 40 -16.52 1.33 1.49
CA ALA A 40 -15.21 0.69 1.46
C ALA A 40 -14.75 0.40 0.01
N GLU A 41 -15.63 -0.12 -0.85
CA GLU A 41 -15.34 -0.32 -2.27
C GLU A 41 -15.01 0.99 -2.99
N ALA A 42 -15.75 2.07 -2.72
CA ALA A 42 -15.47 3.38 -3.28
C ALA A 42 -14.10 3.92 -2.85
N LEU A 43 -13.74 3.75 -1.57
CA LEU A 43 -12.42 4.13 -1.04
C LEU A 43 -11.28 3.33 -1.68
N LEU A 44 -11.47 2.01 -1.88
CA LEU A 44 -10.50 1.17 -2.57
C LEU A 44 -10.32 1.60 -4.04
N GLY A 45 -11.43 1.92 -4.72
CA GLY A 45 -11.39 2.46 -6.09
C GLY A 45 -10.62 3.78 -6.18
N GLU A 46 -10.80 4.67 -5.21
CA GLU A 46 -10.07 5.94 -5.15
C GLU A 46 -8.59 5.73 -4.84
N GLN A 47 -8.24 4.84 -3.91
CA GLN A 47 -6.85 4.48 -3.62
C GLN A 47 -6.15 3.93 -4.87
N GLN A 48 -6.82 3.06 -5.63
CA GLN A 48 -6.30 2.53 -6.89
C GLN A 48 -6.09 3.64 -7.93
N ARG A 49 -7.06 4.54 -8.08
CA ARG A 49 -6.96 5.67 -9.01
C ARG A 49 -5.78 6.59 -8.68
N ILE A 50 -5.63 6.95 -7.42
CA ILE A 50 -4.52 7.79 -6.94
C ILE A 50 -3.18 7.04 -7.12
N GLY A 51 -3.11 5.78 -6.71
CA GLY A 51 -1.91 4.95 -6.83
C GLY A 51 -1.41 4.86 -8.27
N ASN A 52 -2.29 4.56 -9.22
CA ASN A 52 -1.95 4.51 -10.64
C ASN A 52 -1.42 5.85 -11.18
N ARG A 53 -2.01 6.96 -10.74
CA ARG A 53 -1.58 8.30 -11.16
C ARG A 53 -0.21 8.66 -10.57
N LEU A 54 0.09 8.25 -9.33
CA LEU A 54 1.42 8.42 -8.73
C LEU A 54 2.48 7.57 -9.43
N ILE A 55 2.15 6.34 -9.85
CA ILE A 55 3.04 5.52 -10.71
C ILE A 55 3.35 6.26 -12.02
N ALA A 56 2.33 6.79 -12.69
CA ALA A 56 2.52 7.55 -13.93
C ALA A 56 3.41 8.79 -13.72
N LEU A 57 3.25 9.51 -12.60
CA LEU A 57 4.12 10.64 -12.25
C LEU A 57 5.57 10.20 -11.99
N LEU A 58 5.79 9.09 -11.30
CA LEU A 58 7.11 8.53 -11.04
C LEU A 58 7.82 8.10 -12.34
N ASP A 59 7.06 7.59 -13.32
CA ASP A 59 7.57 7.14 -14.61
C ASP A 59 7.82 8.26 -15.63
N ASP A 60 7.14 9.40 -15.51
CA ASP A 60 7.25 10.50 -16.47
C ASP A 60 8.63 11.19 -16.38
N PRO A 61 9.49 11.06 -17.42
CA PRO A 61 10.82 11.66 -17.42
C PRO A 61 10.80 13.19 -17.54
N GLN A 62 9.66 13.79 -17.93
CA GLN A 62 9.50 15.24 -18.01
C GLN A 62 9.23 15.86 -16.64
N GLN A 63 8.79 15.07 -15.65
CA GLN A 63 8.58 15.57 -14.30
C GLN A 63 9.91 15.86 -13.60
N PRO A 64 9.98 16.95 -12.80
CA PRO A 64 11.12 17.19 -11.92
C PRO A 64 11.40 16.00 -11.01
N ILE A 65 12.67 15.72 -10.73
CA ILE A 65 13.08 14.58 -9.92
C ILE A 65 12.42 14.62 -8.52
N GLU A 66 12.26 15.80 -7.95
CA GLU A 66 11.63 16.02 -6.65
C GLU A 66 10.16 15.55 -6.65
N VAL A 67 9.43 15.83 -7.74
CA VAL A 67 8.02 15.41 -7.91
C VAL A 67 7.94 13.89 -8.01
N ARG A 68 8.85 13.27 -8.77
CA ARG A 68 8.90 11.83 -8.95
C ARG A 68 9.22 11.10 -7.64
N LEU A 69 10.19 11.62 -6.88
CA LEU A 69 10.55 11.07 -5.57
C LEU A 69 9.45 11.31 -4.52
N ALA A 70 8.73 12.42 -4.58
CA ALA A 70 7.55 12.64 -3.75
C ALA A 70 6.42 11.64 -4.09
N ALA A 71 6.23 11.31 -5.37
CA ALA A 71 5.28 10.29 -5.79
C ALA A 71 5.67 8.91 -5.23
N ALA A 72 6.94 8.53 -5.31
CA ALA A 72 7.46 7.31 -4.69
C ALA A 72 7.21 7.28 -3.17
N ASP A 73 7.51 8.38 -2.47
CA ASP A 73 7.30 8.49 -1.03
C ASP A 73 5.84 8.24 -0.64
N LEU A 74 4.90 8.85 -1.37
CA LEU A 74 3.46 8.70 -1.17
C LEU A 74 2.98 7.27 -1.46
N LEU A 75 3.45 6.64 -2.55
CA LEU A 75 3.15 5.25 -2.87
C LEU A 75 3.53 4.31 -1.71
N GLY A 76 4.69 4.54 -1.10
CA GLY A 76 5.13 3.81 0.09
C GLY A 76 4.25 4.05 1.31
N ARG A 77 3.87 5.31 1.59
CA ARG A 77 2.97 5.63 2.72
C ARG A 77 1.57 5.04 2.55
N MET A 78 1.08 5.01 1.31
CA MET A 78 -0.20 4.38 0.96
C MET A 78 -0.13 2.86 0.95
N GLN A 79 1.07 2.27 1.02
CA GLN A 79 1.32 0.84 0.87
C GLN A 79 0.65 0.26 -0.40
N TYR A 80 0.68 1.03 -1.50
CA TYR A 80 0.02 0.66 -2.74
C TYR A 80 0.81 -0.44 -3.48
N LEU A 81 0.51 -1.71 -3.19
CA LEU A 81 1.31 -2.86 -3.63
C LEU A 81 1.67 -2.91 -5.12
N PRO A 82 0.81 -2.49 -6.07
CA PRO A 82 1.19 -2.43 -7.48
C PRO A 82 2.40 -1.54 -7.79
N ALA A 83 2.77 -0.61 -6.90
CA ALA A 83 3.94 0.25 -7.08
C ALA A 83 5.28 -0.42 -6.74
N VAL A 84 5.30 -1.55 -6.03
CA VAL A 84 6.56 -2.18 -5.58
C VAL A 84 7.46 -2.52 -6.76
N GLU A 85 6.92 -3.15 -7.80
CA GLU A 85 7.65 -3.45 -9.04
C GLU A 85 8.21 -2.19 -9.71
N THR A 86 7.40 -1.12 -9.78
CA THR A 86 7.82 0.15 -10.37
C THR A 86 8.96 0.79 -9.57
N LEU A 87 8.87 0.80 -8.24
CA LEU A 87 9.92 1.33 -7.37
C LEU A 87 11.22 0.55 -7.52
N ILE A 88 11.16 -0.79 -7.58
CA ILE A 88 12.31 -1.65 -7.85
C ILE A 88 12.91 -1.31 -9.21
N ARG A 89 12.10 -1.22 -10.27
CA ARG A 89 12.58 -0.85 -11.61
C ARG A 89 13.30 0.51 -11.63
N HIS A 90 12.83 1.53 -10.90
CA HIS A 90 13.53 2.82 -10.81
C HIS A 90 14.85 2.74 -10.01
N ILE A 91 14.98 1.78 -9.10
CA ILE A 91 16.27 1.44 -8.47
C ILE A 91 17.19 0.76 -9.48
N GLU A 92 16.68 -0.14 -10.33
CA GLU A 92 17.48 -0.89 -11.31
C GLU A 92 17.96 -0.04 -12.48
N LEU A 93 17.06 0.75 -13.08
CA LEU A 93 17.33 1.48 -14.32
C LEU A 93 18.17 2.73 -14.09
N GLN A 94 18.23 3.22 -12.84
CA GLN A 94 18.54 4.60 -12.50
C GLN A 94 17.63 5.56 -13.28
N ILE A 95 16.98 6.51 -12.61
CA ILE A 95 16.15 7.49 -13.30
C ILE A 95 16.97 8.12 -14.46
N PRO A 96 16.51 8.13 -15.74
CA PRO A 96 17.37 8.07 -16.93
C PRO A 96 18.24 9.30 -17.28
N LYS A 97 18.81 10.02 -16.31
CA LYS A 97 19.55 11.26 -16.53
C LYS A 97 20.86 11.39 -15.78
N TYR A 98 21.30 10.34 -15.08
CA TYR A 98 22.55 10.38 -14.30
C TYR A 98 23.50 9.26 -14.72
N GLU A 99 23.96 9.31 -15.97
CA GLU A 99 25.08 8.48 -16.42
C GLU A 99 26.30 8.75 -15.50
N GLY A 100 26.85 7.70 -14.89
CA GLY A 100 28.14 7.76 -14.20
C GLY A 100 28.13 7.78 -12.68
N ILE A 101 26.96 7.79 -12.01
CA ILE A 101 26.90 7.63 -10.54
C ILE A 101 26.30 6.26 -10.21
N ARG A 102 27.16 5.27 -9.94
CA ARG A 102 26.80 3.88 -9.54
C ARG A 102 25.83 3.80 -8.35
N ASP A 103 25.75 4.85 -7.54
CA ASP A 103 24.76 5.03 -6.49
C ASP A 103 24.55 6.53 -6.37
N ASN A 104 23.51 7.10 -7.00
CA ASN A 104 23.11 8.46 -6.67
C ASN A 104 22.24 8.39 -5.41
N PRO A 105 22.81 8.59 -4.21
CA PRO A 105 22.09 8.41 -2.96
C PRO A 105 20.88 9.34 -2.84
N THR A 106 20.87 10.46 -3.57
CA THR A 106 19.75 11.40 -3.62
C THR A 106 18.52 10.80 -4.30
N ILE A 107 18.70 9.77 -5.15
CA ILE A 107 17.62 9.07 -5.85
C ILE A 107 17.36 7.70 -5.24
N THR A 108 18.41 6.92 -5.00
CA THR A 108 18.30 5.53 -4.54
C THR A 108 17.76 5.46 -3.11
N ARG A 109 18.18 6.35 -2.20
CA ARG A 109 17.72 6.32 -0.80
C ARG A 109 16.23 6.66 -0.67
N PRO A 110 15.66 7.68 -1.34
CA PRO A 110 14.22 7.90 -1.27
C PRO A 110 13.39 6.74 -1.84
N LEU A 111 13.83 6.11 -2.94
CA LEU A 111 13.15 4.94 -3.52
C LEU A 111 13.21 3.73 -2.57
N MET A 112 14.37 3.44 -1.97
CA MET A 112 14.49 2.43 -0.93
C MET A 112 13.64 2.77 0.31
N GLY A 113 13.63 4.03 0.73
CA GLY A 113 12.80 4.49 1.84
C GLY A 113 11.31 4.37 1.54
N ALA A 114 10.89 4.52 0.28
CA ALA A 114 9.54 4.21 -0.15
C ALA A 114 9.25 2.70 -0.08
N LEU A 115 10.12 1.85 -0.62
CA LEU A 115 10.01 0.39 -0.51
C LEU A 115 9.95 -0.08 0.94
N GLY A 116 10.76 0.50 1.82
CA GLY A 116 10.79 0.14 3.24
C GLY A 116 9.48 0.39 3.98
N LYS A 117 8.65 1.35 3.52
CA LYS A 117 7.32 1.63 4.11
C LYS A 117 6.28 0.54 3.82
N PHE A 118 6.49 -0.26 2.79
CA PHE A 118 5.67 -1.46 2.57
C PHE A 118 5.96 -2.55 3.61
N GLY A 119 7.16 -2.52 4.22
CA GLY A 119 7.60 -3.52 5.18
C GLY A 119 7.50 -4.93 4.59
N ASP A 120 6.90 -5.82 5.37
CA ASP A 120 6.77 -7.24 5.01
C ASP A 120 5.91 -7.49 3.77
N ALA A 121 5.02 -6.56 3.41
CA ALA A 121 4.15 -6.72 2.27
C ALA A 121 4.89 -6.69 0.92
N ALA A 122 6.06 -6.03 0.85
CA ALA A 122 6.91 -6.02 -0.33
C ALA A 122 7.92 -7.18 -0.40
N VAL A 123 8.06 -7.96 0.68
CA VAL A 123 9.10 -9.01 0.77
C VAL A 123 9.07 -10.00 -0.40
N PRO A 124 7.92 -10.57 -0.81
CA PRO A 124 7.91 -11.54 -1.91
C PRO A 124 8.52 -10.98 -3.19
N GLN A 125 8.08 -9.78 -3.61
CA GLN A 125 8.58 -9.14 -4.83
C GLN A 125 10.05 -8.74 -4.72
N ILE A 126 10.49 -8.24 -3.56
CA ILE A 126 11.89 -7.88 -3.31
C ILE A 126 12.79 -9.12 -3.40
N VAL A 127 12.39 -10.23 -2.76
CA VAL A 127 13.18 -11.47 -2.78
C VAL A 127 13.19 -12.09 -4.17
N ASP A 128 12.05 -12.13 -4.87
CA ASP A 128 11.96 -12.62 -6.24
C ASP A 128 12.85 -11.83 -7.19
N THR A 129 12.86 -10.51 -7.04
CA THR A 129 13.73 -9.65 -7.85
C THR A 129 15.19 -9.88 -7.50
N TYR A 130 15.52 -10.03 -6.21
CA TYR A 130 16.89 -10.31 -5.79
C TYR A 130 17.47 -11.58 -6.44
N VAL A 131 16.72 -12.68 -6.44
CA VAL A 131 17.21 -13.97 -6.96
C VAL A 131 17.35 -13.96 -8.49
N LYS A 132 16.47 -13.22 -9.17
CA LYS A 132 16.48 -13.08 -10.64
C LYS A 132 17.46 -12.03 -11.14
N SER A 133 17.74 -10.98 -10.36
CA SER A 133 18.59 -9.88 -10.78
C SER A 133 20.06 -10.32 -10.90
N ARG A 134 20.65 -10.00 -12.05
CA ARG A 134 22.09 -10.19 -12.31
C ARG A 134 22.92 -8.96 -11.94
N ASN A 135 22.26 -7.85 -11.59
CA ASN A 135 22.90 -6.62 -11.17
C ASN A 135 23.25 -6.68 -9.68
N THR A 136 24.55 -6.69 -9.37
CA THR A 136 25.04 -6.76 -7.98
C THR A 136 24.66 -5.53 -7.16
N ASP A 137 24.62 -4.33 -7.77
CA ASP A 137 24.25 -3.09 -7.08
C ASP A 137 22.77 -3.14 -6.68
N VAL A 138 21.90 -3.62 -7.58
CA VAL A 138 20.47 -3.84 -7.28
C VAL A 138 20.32 -4.82 -6.12
N ARG A 139 20.98 -5.98 -6.18
CA ARG A 139 20.93 -6.96 -5.09
C ARG A 139 21.37 -6.37 -3.75
N TYR A 140 22.41 -5.56 -3.75
CA TYR A 140 22.87 -4.85 -2.56
C TYR A 140 21.79 -3.90 -2.00
N LEU A 141 21.18 -3.09 -2.86
CA LEU A 141 20.14 -2.12 -2.46
C LEU A 141 18.87 -2.83 -1.95
N LEU A 142 18.47 -3.95 -2.56
CA LEU A 142 17.34 -4.75 -2.10
C LEU A 142 17.59 -5.37 -0.72
N VAL A 143 18.78 -5.94 -0.48
CA VAL A 143 19.17 -6.45 0.84
C VAL A 143 19.16 -5.34 1.88
N ARG A 144 19.66 -4.16 1.52
CA ARG A 144 19.67 -2.99 2.39
C ARG A 144 18.24 -2.55 2.74
N SER A 145 17.35 -2.49 1.75
CA SER A 145 15.93 -2.18 1.95
C SER A 145 15.28 -3.14 2.96
N LEU A 146 15.51 -4.45 2.83
CA LEU A 146 14.98 -5.46 3.75
C LEU A 146 15.49 -5.31 5.18
N LYS A 147 16.75 -4.89 5.35
CA LYS A 147 17.35 -4.64 6.67
C LYS A 147 16.78 -3.37 7.30
N GLU A 148 16.71 -2.29 6.53
CA GLU A 148 16.21 -0.98 7.01
C GLU A 148 14.71 -1.03 7.34
N SER A 149 13.92 -1.79 6.58
CA SER A 149 12.49 -2.01 6.86
C SER A 149 12.24 -2.98 8.03
N LYS A 150 13.30 -3.59 8.59
CA LYS A 150 13.23 -4.67 9.59
C LYS A 150 12.48 -5.93 9.10
N SER A 151 12.35 -6.10 7.80
CA SER A 151 11.69 -7.25 7.16
C SER A 151 12.62 -8.45 6.93
N ALA A 152 13.86 -8.39 7.43
CA ALA A 152 14.84 -9.47 7.31
C ALA A 152 14.31 -10.84 7.79
N PRO A 153 13.59 -10.98 8.93
CA PRO A 153 13.06 -12.28 9.34
C PRO A 153 12.06 -12.87 8.34
N THR A 154 11.17 -12.05 7.81
CA THR A 154 10.16 -12.46 6.82
C THR A 154 10.83 -12.80 5.49
N ALA A 155 11.82 -12.03 5.06
CA ALA A 155 12.61 -12.33 3.87
C ALA A 155 13.43 -13.62 3.99
N ILE A 156 14.03 -13.90 5.16
CA ILE A 156 14.72 -15.16 5.42
C ILE A 156 13.76 -16.34 5.26
N ARG A 157 12.56 -16.26 5.84
CA ARG A 157 11.55 -17.32 5.71
C ARG A 157 11.15 -17.54 4.26
N TYR A 158 10.86 -16.46 3.53
CA TYR A 158 10.47 -16.53 2.12
C TYR A 158 11.58 -17.12 1.25
N ALA A 159 12.80 -16.60 1.37
CA ALA A 159 13.98 -17.08 0.63
C ALA A 159 14.32 -18.54 0.97
N SER A 160 14.14 -18.97 2.22
CA SER A 160 14.33 -20.38 2.60
C SER A 160 13.33 -21.30 1.90
N GLY A 161 12.08 -20.84 1.73
CA GLY A 161 11.07 -21.53 0.93
C GLY A 161 11.48 -21.68 -0.53
N LEU A 162 11.96 -20.61 -1.16
CA LEU A 162 12.48 -20.65 -2.54
C LEU A 162 13.69 -21.59 -2.67
N ALA A 163 14.62 -21.55 -1.73
CA ALA A 163 15.82 -22.41 -1.74
C ALA A 163 15.50 -23.91 -1.67
N ALA A 164 14.33 -24.28 -1.12
CA ALA A 164 13.84 -25.65 -1.00
C ALA A 164 12.84 -26.04 -2.11
N ALA A 165 12.35 -25.08 -2.91
CA ALA A 165 11.31 -25.32 -3.90
C ALA A 165 11.83 -26.17 -5.07
N LYS A 166 11.07 -27.18 -5.50
CA LYS A 166 11.48 -28.05 -6.62
C LYS A 166 11.41 -27.35 -7.98
N THR A 167 10.60 -26.29 -8.09
CA THR A 167 10.29 -25.57 -9.33
C THR A 167 11.34 -24.54 -9.71
N GLU A 168 12.17 -24.09 -8.76
CA GLU A 168 13.18 -23.06 -9.00
C GLU A 168 14.44 -23.62 -9.65
N THR A 169 15.12 -22.79 -10.43
CA THR A 169 16.42 -23.18 -10.99
C THR A 169 17.47 -23.31 -9.89
N GLU A 170 18.51 -24.13 -10.09
CA GLU A 170 19.59 -24.25 -9.10
C GLU A 170 20.32 -22.93 -8.84
N LEU A 171 20.41 -22.07 -9.85
CA LEU A 171 20.98 -20.74 -9.70
C LEU A 171 20.12 -19.85 -8.80
N ASP A 172 18.79 -19.87 -8.96
CA ASP A 172 17.88 -19.06 -8.15
C ASP A 172 17.86 -19.56 -6.69
N LYS A 173 17.92 -20.88 -6.49
CA LYS A 173 18.10 -21.49 -5.15
C LYS A 173 19.41 -21.05 -4.51
N GLN A 174 20.50 -21.01 -5.26
CA GLN A 174 21.79 -20.57 -4.75
C GLN A 174 21.72 -19.11 -4.29
N TRP A 175 21.11 -18.22 -5.09
CA TRP A 175 20.91 -16.83 -4.69
C TRP A 175 19.97 -16.69 -3.49
N ALA A 176 18.93 -17.51 -3.38
CA ALA A 176 18.05 -17.53 -2.22
C ALA A 176 18.81 -17.94 -0.93
N ARG A 177 19.67 -18.97 -0.98
CA ARG A 177 20.54 -19.36 0.14
C ARG A 177 21.50 -18.23 0.53
N TYR A 178 22.13 -17.61 -0.46
CA TYR A 178 23.03 -16.49 -0.22
C TYR A 178 22.32 -15.30 0.42
N LEU A 179 21.07 -15.01 0.02
CA LEU A 179 20.24 -13.99 0.66
C LEU A 179 19.98 -14.30 2.14
N VAL A 180 19.68 -15.56 2.47
CA VAL A 180 19.48 -16.00 3.87
C VAL A 180 20.73 -15.73 4.71
N GLU A 181 21.91 -16.09 4.21
CA GLU A 181 23.18 -15.83 4.90
C GLU A 181 23.42 -14.32 5.11
N MET A 182 23.18 -13.52 4.07
CA MET A 182 23.37 -12.06 4.10
C MET A 182 22.44 -11.34 5.09
N LEU A 183 21.23 -11.87 5.31
CA LEU A 183 20.23 -11.31 6.22
C LEU A 183 20.34 -11.87 7.65
N GLY A 184 20.72 -13.15 7.81
CA GLY A 184 20.82 -13.82 9.11
C GLY A 184 22.03 -13.42 9.95
N GLY A 185 23.06 -12.82 9.32
CA GLY A 185 24.33 -12.54 9.98
C GLY A 185 25.16 -13.81 10.19
N PRO A 186 26.43 -13.70 10.65
CA PRO A 186 27.24 -14.87 10.94
C PRO A 186 26.57 -15.71 12.03
N PRO A 187 26.65 -17.06 11.97
CA PRO A 187 26.12 -17.91 13.02
C PRO A 187 26.69 -17.46 14.37
N ARG A 188 25.82 -17.15 15.33
CA ARG A 188 26.26 -16.84 16.69
C ARG A 188 26.97 -18.09 17.20
N LYS A 189 28.28 -17.99 17.43
CA LYS A 189 29.02 -19.01 18.18
C LYS A 189 28.37 -19.06 19.56
N GLU A 190 27.67 -20.14 19.87
CA GLU A 190 27.23 -20.43 21.22
C GLU A 190 28.48 -20.43 22.11
N ARG A 191 28.45 -19.62 23.17
CA ARG A 191 29.52 -19.51 24.17
C ARG A 191 29.24 -20.49 25.30
#